data_AF-A0A2G9HBT2-F1
#
_entry.id   AF-A0A2G9HBT2-F1
#
_cell.length_a   1.000
_cell.length_b   1.000
_cell.length_c   1.000
_cell.angle_alpha   90.00
_cell.angle_beta   90.00
_cell.angle_gamma   90.00
#
_symmetry.space_group_name_H-M   'P 1'
#
loop_
_entity.id
_entity.type
_entity.pdbx_description
1 polymer ?
#
loop_
_entity_poly.entity_id
_entity_poly.type
_entity_poly.pdbx_seq_one_letter_code
_entity_poly.pdbx_strand_id
1 'polypeptide(L)'
;MATGEAGTEALTNTKDNMILVGTIIATFTHTAGINPPGGVYQDGPLIGTAVAAQRTAFKVFTKHRKFSRHFILAAISFMATAYGAAYVVTMVHIGGLEVFLLLVFVVTGLGAAYHRIKD
;
A
#
# COMPACT_ATOMS: atom_id res chain seq x y z
N MET A 1 2.07 -44.87 9.21
CA MET A 1 2.41 -43.83 8.20
C MET A 1 1.41 -42.66 8.22
N ALA A 2 0.70 -42.38 9.33
CA ALA A 2 -0.37 -41.37 9.41
C ALA A 2 0.01 -40.08 10.18
N THR A 3 1.26 -39.97 10.64
CA THR A 3 1.72 -38.85 11.48
C THR A 3 2.31 -37.68 10.67
N GLY A 4 2.52 -37.84 9.36
CA GLY A 4 3.09 -36.80 8.49
C GLY A 4 2.09 -35.74 8.05
N GLU A 5 0.85 -36.13 7.72
CA GLU A 5 -0.14 -35.22 7.13
C GLU A 5 -0.80 -34.29 8.16
N ALA A 6 -1.07 -34.79 9.37
CA ALA A 6 -1.56 -33.96 10.47
C ALA A 6 -0.55 -32.84 10.85
N GLY A 7 0.75 -33.11 10.72
CA GLY A 7 1.80 -32.11 10.96
C GLY A 7 1.84 -31.02 9.88
N THR A 8 1.61 -31.38 8.62
CA THR A 8 1.56 -30.42 7.51
C THR A 8 0.30 -29.56 7.53
N GLU A 9 -0.85 -30.12 7.89
CA GLU A 9 -2.11 -29.37 8.03
C GLU A 9 -2.02 -28.34 9.17
N ALA A 10 -1.51 -28.73 10.33
CA ALA A 10 -1.30 -27.81 11.46
C ALA A 10 -0.33 -26.67 11.10
N LEU A 11 0.74 -26.98 10.37
CA LEU A 11 1.70 -25.98 9.89
C LEU A 11 1.07 -25.05 8.85
N THR A 12 0.21 -25.55 7.98
CA THR A 12 -0.44 -24.76 6.92
C THR A 12 -1.49 -23.83 7.52
N ASN A 13 -2.34 -24.33 8.43
CA ASN A 13 -3.30 -23.53 9.19
C ASN A 13 -2.62 -22.40 10.00
N THR A 14 -1.44 -22.68 10.55
CA THR A 14 -0.64 -21.65 11.26
C THR A 14 -0.16 -20.58 10.29
N LYS A 15 0.33 -20.95 9.11
CA LYS A 15 0.77 -20.00 8.07
C LYS A 15 -0.39 -19.12 7.60
N ASP A 16 -1.56 -19.68 7.36
CA ASP A 16 -2.72 -18.94 6.89
C ASP A 16 -3.21 -17.92 7.93
N ASN A 17 -3.24 -18.31 9.21
CA ASN A 17 -3.54 -17.39 10.31
C ASN A 17 -2.50 -16.28 10.45
N MET A 18 -1.21 -16.60 10.30
CA MET A 18 -0.14 -15.60 10.32
C MET A 18 -0.23 -14.63 9.14
N ILE A 19 -0.56 -15.11 7.94
CA ILE A 19 -0.78 -14.29 6.75
C ILE A 19 -1.98 -13.36 6.97
N LEU A 20 -3.11 -13.89 7.47
CA LEU A 20 -4.30 -13.11 7.78
C LEU A 20 -4.01 -11.99 8.79
N VAL A 21 -3.40 -12.35 9.92
CA VAL A 21 -3.02 -11.39 10.97
C VAL A 21 -2.01 -10.38 10.43
N GLY A 22 -1.03 -10.83 9.63
CA GLY A 22 -0.04 -9.99 8.98
C GLY A 22 -0.66 -8.96 8.05
N THR A 23 -1.63 -9.35 7.22
CA THR A 23 -2.37 -8.43 6.34
C THR A 23 -3.20 -7.42 7.15
N ILE A 24 -3.89 -7.85 8.21
CA ILE A 24 -4.66 -6.94 9.07
C ILE A 24 -3.75 -5.89 9.73
N ILE A 25 -2.63 -6.33 10.31
CA ILE A 25 -1.65 -5.43 10.93
C ILE A 25 -1.05 -4.49 9.87
N ALA A 26 -0.71 -5.00 8.69
CA ALA A 26 -0.19 -4.20 7.59
C ALA A 26 -1.19 -3.13 7.14
N THR A 27 -2.46 -3.48 6.96
CA THR A 27 -3.54 -2.54 6.60
C THR A 27 -3.77 -1.51 7.71
N PHE A 28 -3.84 -1.92 8.97
CA PHE A 28 -4.02 -1.01 10.10
C PHE A 28 -2.85 -0.02 10.20
N THR A 29 -1.61 -0.51 10.06
CA THR A 29 -0.40 0.32 10.06
C THR A 29 -0.34 1.24 8.84
N HIS A 30 -0.81 0.79 7.68
CA HIS A 30 -0.90 1.62 6.47
C HIS A 30 -1.88 2.78 6.67
N THR A 31 -3.09 2.49 7.17
CA THR A 31 -4.11 3.51 7.43
C THR A 31 -3.66 4.49 8.53
N ALA A 32 -3.06 3.99 9.61
CA ALA A 32 -2.47 4.82 10.67
C ALA A 32 -1.22 5.58 10.22
N GLY A 33 -0.52 5.10 9.19
CA GLY A 33 0.60 5.80 8.57
C GLY A 33 0.17 6.99 7.72
N ILE A 34 -0.99 6.89 7.06
CA ILE A 34 -1.60 8.00 6.31
C ILE A 34 -2.25 9.01 7.26
N ASN A 35 -2.99 8.52 8.24
CA ASN A 35 -3.64 9.34 9.26
C ASN A 35 -3.05 9.01 10.63
N PRO A 36 -2.00 9.74 11.05
CA PRO A 36 -1.31 9.46 12.30
C PRO A 36 -2.28 9.56 13.48
N PRO A 37 -2.21 8.64 14.46
CA PRO A 37 -3.06 8.69 15.64
C PRO A 37 -2.80 10.01 16.40
N GLY A 38 -3.88 10.72 16.73
CA GLY A 38 -3.82 12.08 17.26
C GLY A 38 -3.89 13.18 16.19
N GLY A 39 -3.97 12.81 14.92
CA GLY A 39 -4.16 13.73 13.80
C GLY A 39 -2.88 14.43 13.36
N VAL A 40 -3.06 15.36 12.42
CA VAL A 40 -2.02 16.29 11.97
C VAL A 40 -2.36 17.68 12.50
N TYR A 41 -1.35 18.49 12.81
CA TYR A 41 -1.60 19.89 13.12
C TYR A 41 -2.20 20.58 11.89
N GLN A 42 -3.36 21.21 12.07
CA GLN A 42 -4.07 21.91 11.00
C GLN A 42 -3.75 23.40 10.97
N ASP A 43 -3.20 23.96 12.04
CA ASP A 43 -2.87 25.38 12.18
C ASP A 43 -1.51 25.61 12.87
N GLY A 44 -0.87 26.75 12.56
CA GLY A 44 0.37 27.20 13.19
C GLY A 44 1.67 26.70 12.52
N PRO A 45 2.84 26.95 13.13
CA PRO A 45 4.16 26.66 12.55
C PRO A 45 4.44 25.17 12.28
N LEU A 46 3.61 24.27 12.83
CA LEU A 46 3.77 22.81 12.75
C LEU A 46 2.76 22.16 11.80
N ILE A 47 2.06 22.94 10.98
CA ILE A 47 1.04 22.47 10.04
C ILE A 47 1.55 21.30 9.16
N GLY A 48 0.72 20.26 9.01
CA GLY A 48 1.07 19.06 8.25
C GLY A 48 1.99 18.07 8.98
N THR A 49 2.44 18.39 10.20
CA THR A 49 3.18 17.44 11.04
C THR A 49 2.21 16.57 11.83
N ALA A 50 2.47 15.26 11.89
CA ALA A 50 1.75 14.34 12.75
C ALA A 50 1.91 14.75 14.24
N VAL A 51 0.82 14.83 14.99
CA VAL A 51 0.85 15.10 16.45
C VAL A 51 1.68 14.02 17.18
N ALA A 52 1.62 12.79 16.70
CA ALA A 52 2.44 11.68 17.18
C ALA A 52 3.95 11.81 16.86
N ALA A 53 4.35 12.57 15.83
CA ALA A 53 5.76 12.73 15.45
C ALA A 53 6.58 13.53 16.48
N GLN A 54 5.91 14.29 17.35
CA GLN A 54 6.55 15.01 18.46
C GLN A 54 6.96 14.08 19.62
N ARG A 55 6.47 12.83 19.67
CA ARG A 55 6.88 11.85 20.68
C ARG A 55 8.26 11.27 20.35
N THR A 56 9.12 11.22 21.36
CA THR A 56 10.53 10.77 21.24
C THR A 56 10.65 9.39 20.57
N ALA A 57 9.70 8.49 20.82
CA ALA A 57 9.64 7.17 20.21
C ALA A 57 9.46 7.23 18.68
N PHE A 58 8.57 8.10 18.16
CA PHE A 58 8.30 8.20 16.72
C PHE A 58 9.45 8.90 15.97
N LYS A 59 10.16 9.80 16.65
CA LYS A 59 11.34 10.50 16.13
C LYS A 59 12.51 9.55 15.87
N VAL A 60 12.63 8.47 16.64
CA VAL A 60 13.63 7.41 16.42
C VAL A 60 13.27 6.53 15.21
N PHE A 61 11.99 6.18 15.04
CA PHE A 61 11.51 5.42 13.87
C PHE A 61 11.67 6.17 12.56
N THR A 62 11.32 7.46 12.54
CA THR A 62 11.43 8.31 11.34
C THR A 62 12.87 8.67 10.97
N LYS A 63 13.81 8.63 11.92
CA LYS A 63 15.24 8.86 11.67
C LYS A 63 15.85 7.83 10.72
N HIS A 64 15.29 6.62 10.65
CA HIS A 64 15.73 5.60 9.69
C HIS A 64 15.20 5.89 8.29
N ARG A 65 15.94 6.72 7.53
CA ARG A 65 15.67 7.06 6.12
C ARG A 65 15.45 5.83 5.21
N LYS A 66 16.02 4.69 5.56
CA LYS A 66 15.80 3.41 4.87
C LYS A 66 14.40 2.83 5.12
N PHE A 67 13.86 2.94 6.33
CA PHE A 67 12.54 2.40 6.69
C PHE A 67 11.43 3.10 5.92
N SER A 68 11.48 4.44 5.85
CA SER A 68 10.52 5.24 5.09
C SER A 68 10.46 4.85 3.60
N ARG A 69 11.61 4.64 2.93
CA ARG A 69 11.62 4.20 1.52
C ARG A 69 10.98 2.83 1.33
N HIS A 70 11.32 1.84 2.18
CA HIS A 70 10.75 0.49 2.05
C HIS A 70 9.25 0.49 2.34
N PHE A 71 8.79 1.31 3.28
CA PHE A 71 7.37 1.47 3.59
C PHE A 71 6.59 2.08 2.43
N ILE A 72 7.11 3.16 1.81
CA ILE A 72 6.47 3.78 0.64
C ILE A 72 6.41 2.82 -0.55
N LEU A 73 7.50 2.09 -0.83
CA LEU A 73 7.53 1.12 -1.93
C LEU A 73 6.57 -0.05 -1.68
N ALA A 74 6.52 -0.58 -0.46
CA ALA A 74 5.60 -1.65 -0.08
C ALA A 74 4.13 -1.20 -0.16
N ALA A 75 3.84 0.05 0.22
CA ALA A 75 2.50 0.64 0.10
C ALA A 75 2.07 0.76 -1.37
N ILE A 76 2.94 1.26 -2.24
CA ILE A 76 2.65 1.39 -3.69
C ILE A 76 2.40 0.02 -4.31
N SER A 77 3.23 -0.99 -4.01
CA SER A 77 3.03 -2.34 -4.54
C SER A 77 1.73 -2.95 -4.04
N PHE A 78 1.40 -2.77 -2.77
CA PHE A 78 0.14 -3.26 -2.19
C PHE A 78 -1.08 -2.61 -2.84
N MET A 79 -1.06 -1.29 -3.02
CA MET A 79 -2.14 -0.56 -3.70
C MET A 79 -2.25 -0.97 -5.16
N ALA A 80 -1.15 -1.17 -5.87
CA ALA A 80 -1.16 -1.66 -7.26
C ALA A 80 -1.80 -3.05 -7.38
N THR A 81 -1.51 -3.96 -6.44
CA THR A 81 -2.14 -5.29 -6.40
C THR A 81 -3.63 -5.20 -6.06
N ALA A 82 -4.03 -4.34 -5.12
CA ALA A 82 -5.43 -4.12 -4.77
C ALA A 82 -6.24 -3.55 -5.96
N TYR A 83 -5.68 -2.58 -6.68
CA TYR A 83 -6.27 -2.06 -7.92
C TYR A 83 -6.34 -3.13 -9.01
N GLY A 84 -5.30 -3.96 -9.17
CA GLY A 84 -5.32 -5.09 -10.10
C GLY A 84 -6.40 -6.11 -9.77
N ALA A 85 -6.58 -6.47 -8.49
CA ALA A 85 -7.63 -7.38 -8.06
C ALA A 85 -9.04 -6.80 -8.27
N ALA A 86 -9.25 -5.52 -7.91
CA ALA A 86 -10.51 -4.82 -8.18
C ALA A 86 -10.79 -4.70 -9.69
N TYR A 87 -9.74 -4.51 -10.49
CA TYR A 87 -9.81 -4.44 -11.94
C TYR A 87 -10.17 -5.80 -12.56
N VAL A 88 -9.60 -6.91 -12.08
CA VAL A 88 -9.96 -8.27 -12.53
C VAL A 88 -11.40 -8.62 -12.18
N VAL A 89 -11.88 -8.23 -10.99
CA VAL A 89 -13.27 -8.44 -10.59
C VAL A 89 -14.26 -7.64 -11.45
N THR A 90 -13.91 -6.41 -11.84
CA THR A 90 -14.74 -5.58 -12.72
C THR A 90 -14.66 -5.98 -14.20
N MET A 91 -13.51 -6.47 -14.66
CA MET A 91 -13.30 -7.05 -16.01
C MET A 91 -14.18 -8.29 -16.28
N VAL A 92 -14.46 -9.10 -15.26
CA VAL A 92 -15.28 -10.31 -15.38
C VAL A 92 -16.77 -10.00 -15.60
N HIS A 93 -17.23 -8.78 -15.27
CA HIS A 93 -18.66 -8.42 -15.37
C HIS A 93 -19.02 -7.57 -16.59
N ILE A 94 -18.10 -6.75 -17.11
CA ILE A 94 -18.33 -5.87 -18.25
C ILE A 94 -17.04 -5.88 -19.07
N GLY A 95 -17.11 -6.25 -20.36
CA GLY A 95 -15.96 -6.40 -21.27
C GLY A 95 -15.12 -5.12 -21.44
N GLY A 96 -14.29 -4.80 -20.46
CA GLY A 96 -13.58 -3.52 -20.29
C GLY A 96 -12.18 -3.44 -20.90
N LEU A 97 -11.90 -4.19 -21.97
CA LEU A 97 -10.63 -4.10 -22.70
C LEU A 97 -10.45 -2.68 -23.28
N GLU A 98 -11.57 -2.07 -23.68
CA GLU A 98 -11.67 -0.70 -24.22
C GLU A 98 -11.22 0.38 -23.21
N VAL A 99 -11.53 0.22 -21.91
CA VAL A 99 -11.20 1.20 -20.87
C VAL A 99 -9.72 1.14 -20.50
N PHE A 100 -9.12 -0.06 -20.54
CA PHE A 100 -7.68 -0.24 -20.34
C PHE A 100 -6.87 0.44 -21.46
N LEU A 101 -7.27 0.23 -22.71
CA LEU A 101 -6.67 0.86 -23.87
C LEU A 101 -6.78 2.38 -23.79
N LEU A 102 -7.94 2.93 -23.39
CA LEU A 102 -8.10 4.36 -23.19
C LEU A 102 -7.17 4.93 -22.11
N LEU A 103 -7.02 4.25 -20.97
CA LEU A 103 -6.15 4.73 -19.88
C LEU A 103 -4.67 4.71 -20.29
N VAL A 104 -4.23 3.64 -20.95
CA VAL A 104 -2.86 3.53 -21.50
C VAL A 104 -2.62 4.58 -22.59
N PHE A 105 -3.59 4.84 -23.47
CA PHE A 105 -3.49 5.90 -24.48
C PHE A 105 -3.39 7.29 -23.87
N VAL A 106 -4.20 7.60 -22.85
CA VAL A 106 -4.16 8.90 -22.16
C VAL A 106 -2.81 9.12 -21.49
N VAL A 107 -2.29 8.12 -20.76
CA VAL A 107 -0.99 8.23 -20.08
C VAL A 107 0.17 8.36 -21.07
N THR A 108 0.14 7.59 -22.16
CA THR A 108 1.19 7.63 -23.19
C THR A 108 1.15 8.93 -24.00
N GLY A 109 -0.06 9.41 -24.33
CA GLY A 109 -0.26 10.67 -25.05
C GLY A 109 0.15 11.91 -24.24
N LEU A 110 -0.15 11.93 -22.93
CA LEU A 110 0.25 13.02 -22.05
C LEU A 110 1.78 13.07 -21.86
N GLY A 111 2.44 11.91 -21.78
CA GLY A 111 3.90 11.82 -21.69
C GLY A 111 4.62 12.34 -22.93
N ALA A 112 4.07 12.05 -24.12
CA ALA A 112 4.60 12.58 -25.38
C ALA A 112 4.39 14.11 -25.52
N ALA A 113 3.24 14.62 -25.05
CA ALA A 113 2.97 16.06 -25.04
C ALA A 113 3.85 16.82 -24.04
N TYR A 114 4.19 16.19 -22.91
CA TYR A 114 5.07 16.79 -21.91
C TYR A 114 6.53 16.93 -22.39
N HIS A 115 6.98 16.03 -23.26
CA HIS A 115 8.32 16.14 -23.86
C HIS A 115 8.43 17.32 -24.85
N ARG A 116 7.35 17.66 -25.55
CA ARG A 116 7.29 18.77 -26.54
C ARG A 116 7.28 20.18 -25.94
N ILE A 117 7.02 20.32 -24.64
CA ILE A 117 6.90 21.63 -23.96
C ILE A 117 8.23 22.05 -23.30
N LYS A 118 9.21 21.14 -23.23
CA LYS A 118 10.54 21.40 -22.64
C LYS A 118 11.66 21.53 -23.67
N ASP A 119 11.37 21.28 -24.95
CA ASP A 119 12.22 21.60 -26.10
C ASP A 119 11.87 22.99 -26.65
#